data_AF-A0A4R7G3A8-F1
#
_entry.id   AF-A0A4R7G3A8-F1
#
_cell.length_a   1.000
_cell.length_b   1.000
_cell.length_c   1.000
_cell.angle_alpha   90.00
_cell.angle_beta   90.00
_cell.angle_gamma   90.00
#
_symmetry.space_group_name_H-M   'P 1'
#
loop_
_entity.id
_entity.type
_entity.pdbx_description
1 polymer ?
#
loop_
_entity_poly.entity_id
_entity_poly.type
_entity_poly.pdbx_seq_one_letter_code
_entity_poly.pdbx_strand_id
1 'polypeptide(L)'
;MTEAGWIGSFMPGLDERLAGCVAVVVHTITTNGWLILGIVLASLAVALPGRRVRLEKTTAFNSLTALGGGVLLGWGAMIGLGCTIGVLLSGTQALALSGWVFGAAIVVSAGLGFRFGLHRRAAPGVF
;
A
#
# COMPACT_ATOMS: atom_id res chain seq x y z
N MET A 1 -23.79 -13.80 -3.52
CA MET A 1 -25.25 -13.60 -3.40
C MET A 1 -25.63 -12.58 -4.46
N THR A 2 -26.24 -13.05 -5.53
CA THR A 2 -26.62 -12.28 -6.73
C THR A 2 -28.13 -12.12 -6.72
N GLU A 3 -28.67 -10.95 -6.37
CA GLU A 3 -30.10 -10.63 -6.60
C GLU A 3 -30.27 -9.13 -6.89
N ALA A 4 -30.19 -8.74 -8.17
CA ALA A 4 -30.91 -7.64 -8.82
C ALA A 4 -30.22 -7.31 -10.18
N GLY A 5 -30.73 -7.89 -11.27
CA GLY A 5 -30.23 -7.71 -12.65
C GLY A 5 -30.46 -6.32 -13.26
N TRP A 6 -30.27 -5.25 -12.47
CA TRP A 6 -30.46 -3.85 -12.88
C TRP A 6 -29.15 -3.13 -13.16
N ILE A 7 -28.01 -3.73 -12.79
CA ILE A 7 -26.69 -3.17 -12.99
C ILE A 7 -25.94 -4.18 -13.86
N GLY A 8 -25.51 -3.77 -15.05
CA GLY A 8 -24.59 -4.58 -15.84
C GLY A 8 -23.42 -4.96 -14.93
N SER A 9 -23.16 -6.26 -14.79
CA SER A 9 -22.08 -6.82 -13.95
C SER A 9 -20.68 -6.49 -14.44
N PHE A 10 -20.59 -5.61 -15.44
CA PHE A 10 -19.40 -4.98 -15.97
C PHE A 10 -19.74 -3.50 -16.15
N MET A 11 -19.14 -2.63 -15.33
CA MET A 11 -19.15 -1.20 -15.60
C MET A 11 -17.84 -0.86 -16.31
N PRO A 12 -17.87 -0.65 -17.64
CA PRO A 12 -16.67 -0.27 -18.39
C PRO A 12 -16.13 1.04 -17.80
N GLY A 13 -14.90 1.00 -17.30
CA GLY A 13 -14.27 2.12 -16.59
C GLY A 13 -14.17 2.00 -15.07
N LEU A 14 -15.05 1.29 -14.37
CA LEU A 14 -14.88 1.01 -12.93
C LEU A 14 -14.06 -0.26 -12.71
N ASP A 15 -14.32 -1.29 -13.51
CA ASP A 15 -13.60 -2.57 -13.40
C ASP A 15 -12.30 -2.57 -14.23
N GLU A 16 -12.22 -1.78 -15.30
CA GLU A 16 -11.05 -1.74 -16.20
C GLU A 16 -9.99 -0.71 -15.80
N ARG A 17 -10.36 0.42 -15.18
CA ARG A 17 -9.41 1.48 -14.78
C ARG A 17 -8.99 1.41 -13.31
N LEU A 18 -9.73 0.67 -12.48
CA LEU A 18 -9.51 0.58 -11.04
C LEU A 18 -8.88 -0.76 -10.60
N ALA A 19 -8.83 -1.77 -11.48
CA ALA A 19 -8.33 -3.12 -11.15
C ALA A 19 -6.79 -3.26 -11.05
N GLY A 20 -6.02 -2.23 -11.40
CA GLY A 20 -4.56 -2.34 -11.48
C GLY A 20 -3.85 -2.66 -10.15
N CYS A 21 -4.48 -2.38 -9.01
CA CYS A 21 -3.92 -2.64 -7.66
C CYS A 21 -4.97 -3.03 -6.60
N VAL A 22 -6.26 -3.16 -6.96
CA VAL A 22 -7.30 -3.55 -6.00
C VAL A 22 -7.20 -5.05 -5.76
N ALA A 23 -6.97 -5.43 -4.51
CA ALA A 23 -7.05 -6.82 -4.06
C ALA A 23 -8.53 -7.25 -4.01
N VAL A 24 -9.14 -7.44 -5.18
CA VAL A 24 -10.37 -8.22 -5.27
C VAL A 24 -9.99 -9.67 -4.95
N VAL A 25 -10.68 -10.29 -4.00
CA VAL A 25 -10.56 -11.72 -3.69
C VAL A 25 -11.10 -12.49 -4.89
N VAL A 26 -10.21 -12.77 -5.85
CA VAL A 26 -10.43 -13.73 -6.92
C VAL A 26 -9.57 -14.96 -6.65
N HIS A 27 -10.20 -16.12 -6.78
CA HIS A 27 -9.53 -17.43 -6.74
C HIS A 27 -8.29 -17.42 -7.64
N THR A 28 -7.18 -17.95 -7.11
CA THR A 28 -5.90 -18.22 -7.78
C THR A 28 -4.93 -17.03 -7.90
N ILE A 29 -3.64 -17.34 -7.83
CA ILE A 29 -2.50 -16.43 -7.82
C ILE A 29 -2.53 -15.53 -9.07
N THR A 30 -3.14 -14.34 -8.97
CA THR A 30 -3.25 -13.40 -10.09
C THR A 30 -1.90 -12.70 -10.36
N THR A 31 -1.73 -12.08 -11.52
CA THR A 31 -0.56 -11.29 -11.95
C THR A 31 -0.02 -10.34 -10.88
N ASN A 32 -0.90 -9.79 -10.02
CA ASN A 32 -0.52 -8.91 -8.91
C ASN A 32 0.34 -9.61 -7.84
N GLY A 33 0.13 -10.90 -7.60
CA GLY A 33 0.96 -11.68 -6.68
C GLY A 33 2.39 -11.82 -7.18
N TRP A 34 2.57 -11.96 -8.50
CA TRP A 34 3.89 -12.01 -9.13
C TRP A 34 4.62 -10.67 -9.03
N LEU A 35 3.89 -9.55 -9.12
CA LEU A 35 4.43 -8.21 -8.93
C LEU A 35 4.94 -8.00 -7.50
N ILE A 36 4.14 -8.40 -6.49
CA ILE A 36 4.56 -8.31 -5.08
C ILE A 36 5.79 -9.19 -4.83
N LEU A 37 5.79 -10.43 -5.32
CA LEU A 37 6.93 -11.33 -5.20
C LEU A 37 8.18 -10.75 -5.87
N GLY A 38 8.03 -10.17 -7.06
CA GLY A 38 9.10 -9.47 -7.78
C GLY A 38 9.68 -8.30 -6.98
N ILE A 39 8.85 -7.45 -6.37
CA ILE A 39 9.30 -6.32 -5.53
C ILE A 39 10.07 -6.83 -4.31
N VAL A 40 9.58 -7.86 -3.63
CA VAL A 40 10.25 -8.45 -2.46
C VAL A 40 11.61 -9.04 -2.85
N LEU A 41 11.65 -9.86 -3.92
CA LEU A 41 12.88 -10.49 -4.38
C LEU A 41 13.90 -9.46 -4.90
N ALA A 42 13.45 -8.44 -5.65
CA ALA A 42 14.33 -7.38 -6.15
C ALA A 42 14.91 -6.55 -4.99
N SER A 43 14.09 -6.19 -4.00
CA SER A 43 14.55 -5.47 -2.81
C SER A 43 15.60 -6.26 -2.04
N LEU A 44 15.39 -7.58 -1.90
CA LEU A 44 16.34 -8.47 -1.25
C LEU A 44 17.62 -8.64 -2.07
N ALA A 45 17.50 -8.82 -3.39
CA ALA A 45 18.62 -8.95 -4.31
C ALA A 45 19.54 -7.72 -4.29
N VAL A 46 18.98 -6.52 -4.17
CA VAL A 46 19.78 -5.28 -4.05
C VAL A 46 20.34 -5.09 -2.63
N ALA A 47 19.65 -5.58 -1.59
CA ALA A 47 20.11 -5.46 -0.21
C ALA A 47 21.30 -6.37 0.13
N LEU A 48 21.38 -7.56 -0.50
CA LEU A 48 22.44 -8.56 -0.29
C LEU A 48 23.87 -8.04 -0.56
N PRO A 49 24.19 -7.46 -1.73
CA PRO A 49 25.55 -6.95 -2.01
C PRO A 49 25.94 -5.76 -1.13
N GLY A 50 24.96 -5.02 -0.59
CA GLY A 50 25.22 -3.92 0.35
C GLY A 50 25.55 -4.35 1.78
N ARG A 51 25.42 -5.64 2.16
CA ARG A 51 25.47 -6.14 3.55
C ARG A 51 24.61 -5.29 4.53
N ARG A 52 23.58 -4.63 4.02
CA ARG A 52 22.67 -3.75 4.79
C ARG A 52 21.48 -4.50 5.38
N VAL A 53 21.44 -5.81 5.23
CA VAL A 53 20.44 -6.67 5.87
C VAL A 53 20.75 -6.72 7.37
N ARG A 54 20.10 -5.84 8.14
CA ARG A 54 20.11 -5.88 9.60
C ARG A 54 18.82 -6.52 10.07
N LEU A 55 18.94 -7.65 10.75
CA LEU A 55 17.83 -8.25 11.48
C LEU A 55 17.61 -7.42 12.75
N GLU A 56 16.58 -6.59 12.74
CA GLU A 56 16.23 -5.77 13.89
C GLU A 56 15.60 -6.64 14.98
N LYS A 57 15.94 -6.38 16.25
CA LYS A 57 15.36 -7.12 17.37
C LYS A 57 13.89 -6.74 17.52
N THR A 58 13.03 -7.70 17.24
CA THR A 58 11.57 -7.61 17.35
C THR A 58 11.16 -7.44 18.82
N THR A 59 11.15 -6.19 19.30
CA THR A 59 10.56 -5.83 20.60
C THR A 59 9.03 -5.88 20.49
N ALA A 60 8.34 -6.37 21.51
CA ALA A 60 6.87 -6.53 21.50
C ALA A 60 6.11 -5.25 21.10
N PHE A 61 6.62 -4.08 21.53
CA PHE A 61 6.05 -2.79 21.15
C PHE A 61 6.23 -2.47 19.66
N ASN A 62 7.41 -2.76 19.08
CA ASN A 62 7.69 -2.55 17.66
C ASN A 62 6.81 -3.46 16.78
N SER A 63 6.62 -4.72 17.19
CA SER A 63 5.70 -5.64 16.51
C SER A 63 4.26 -5.15 16.52
N LEU A 64 3.81 -4.64 17.67
CA LEU A 64 2.44 -4.14 17.81
C LEU A 64 2.21 -2.91 16.93
N THR A 65 3.19 -1.99 16.89
CA THR A 65 3.11 -0.82 16.01
C THR A 65 3.21 -1.20 14.53
N ALA A 66 4.01 -2.21 14.17
CA ALA A 66 4.12 -2.70 12.81
C ALA A 66 2.83 -3.38 12.33
N LEU A 67 2.23 -4.23 13.16
CA LEU A 67 0.95 -4.88 12.85
C LEU A 67 -0.19 -3.86 12.79
N GLY A 68 -0.29 -2.97 13.79
CA GLY A 68 -1.29 -1.90 13.80
C GLY A 68 -1.16 -1.00 12.59
N GLY A 69 0.06 -0.56 12.26
CA GLY A 69 0.36 0.23 11.07
C GLY A 69 0.01 -0.52 9.78
N GLY A 70 0.31 -1.81 9.68
CA GLY A 70 -0.04 -2.65 8.54
C GLY A 70 -1.55 -2.74 8.30
N VAL A 71 -2.33 -2.93 9.37
CA VAL A 71 -3.81 -2.95 9.28
C VAL A 71 -4.36 -1.59 8.84
N LEU A 72 -3.85 -0.49 9.43
CA LEU A 72 -4.23 0.88 9.06
C LEU A 72 -3.89 1.21 7.60
N LEU A 73 -2.71 0.82 7.13
CA LEU A 73 -2.28 0.99 5.73
C LEU A 73 -3.14 0.17 4.77
N GLY A 74 -3.45 -1.08 5.13
CA GLY A 74 -4.34 -1.94 4.35
C GLY A 74 -5.76 -1.38 4.27
N TRP A 75 -6.31 -0.89 5.38
CA TRP A 75 -7.60 -0.21 5.41
C TRP A 75 -7.62 1.05 4.54
N GLY A 76 -6.56 1.86 4.61
CA GLY A 76 -6.39 3.04 3.76
C GLY A 76 -6.32 2.69 2.27
N ALA A 77 -5.66 1.58 1.91
CA ALA A 77 -5.59 1.10 0.53
C ALA A 77 -6.97 0.66 -0.01
N MET A 78 -7.84 0.12 0.85
CA MET A 78 -9.22 -0.22 0.46
C MET A 78 -10.07 1.03 0.20
N ILE A 79 -9.93 2.07 1.03
CA ILE A 79 -10.61 3.36 0.82
C ILE A 79 -10.08 4.06 -0.43
N GLY A 80 -8.76 4.04 -0.64
CA GLY A 80 -8.10 4.63 -1.80
C GLY A 80 -8.23 3.82 -3.08
N LEU A 81 -8.86 2.64 -3.02
CA LEU A 81 -9.04 1.72 -4.15
C LEU A 81 -7.72 1.39 -4.87
N GLY A 82 -6.62 1.26 -4.11
CA GLY A 82 -5.31 0.95 -4.66
C GLY A 82 -4.14 1.19 -3.70
N CYS A 83 -2.93 0.95 -4.21
CA CYS A 83 -1.69 1.23 -3.49
C CYS A 83 -1.04 2.54 -3.99
N THR A 84 -0.01 3.01 -3.30
CA THR A 84 0.74 4.21 -3.68
C THR A 84 1.30 4.15 -5.10
N ILE A 85 1.78 2.99 -5.54
CA ILE A 85 2.29 2.81 -6.92
C ILE A 85 1.15 2.97 -7.94
N GLY A 86 -0.02 2.40 -7.66
CA GLY A 86 -1.18 2.47 -8.55
C GLY A 86 -1.82 3.86 -8.61
N VAL A 87 -2.14 4.44 -7.46
CA VAL A 87 -2.93 5.69 -7.41
C VAL A 87 -2.04 6.93 -7.58
N LEU A 88 -0.85 6.94 -6.97
CA LEU A 88 0.02 8.11 -6.97
C LEU A 88 0.92 8.13 -8.20
N LEU A 89 1.70 7.07 -8.48
CA LEU A 89 2.60 7.05 -9.64
C LEU A 89 1.85 6.94 -10.97
N SER A 90 0.89 6.04 -11.11
CA SER A 90 0.13 5.91 -12.38
C SER A 90 -0.86 7.05 -12.58
N GLY A 91 -1.56 7.46 -11.50
CA GLY A 91 -2.55 8.54 -11.56
C GLY A 91 -1.96 9.91 -11.90
N THR A 92 -0.74 10.21 -11.44
CA THR A 92 -0.06 11.47 -11.80
C THR A 92 0.37 11.51 -13.26
N GLN A 93 0.84 10.39 -13.83
CA GLN A 93 1.19 10.29 -15.24
C GLN A 93 -0.02 10.43 -16.16
N ALA A 94 -1.18 9.94 -15.73
CA ALA A 94 -2.45 10.13 -16.43
C ALA A 94 -3.09 11.52 -16.20
N LEU A 95 -2.41 12.42 -15.46
CA LEU A 95 -2.90 13.74 -15.07
C LEU A 95 -4.26 13.70 -14.34
N ALA A 96 -4.53 12.61 -13.62
CA ALA A 96 -5.79 12.42 -12.90
C ALA A 96 -5.79 13.20 -11.58
N LEU A 97 -6.91 13.88 -11.29
CA LEU A 97 -7.12 14.61 -10.03
C LEU A 97 -6.98 13.69 -8.79
N SER A 98 -7.35 12.42 -8.91
CA SER A 98 -7.27 11.44 -7.82
C SER A 98 -5.84 11.22 -7.33
N GLY A 99 -4.84 11.22 -8.22
CA GLY A 99 -3.43 11.07 -7.85
C GLY A 99 -2.92 12.25 -7.02
N TRP A 100 -3.35 13.46 -7.36
CA TRP A 100 -3.00 14.69 -6.62
C TRP A 100 -3.65 14.73 -5.24
N VAL A 101 -4.95 14.40 -5.15
CA VAL A 101 -5.68 14.36 -3.87
C VAL A 101 -5.09 13.30 -2.95
N PHE A 102 -4.81 12.11 -3.48
CA PHE A 102 -4.19 11.03 -2.73
C PHE A 102 -2.77 11.40 -2.25
N GLY A 103 -1.97 12.05 -3.10
CA GLY A 103 -0.66 12.57 -2.73
C GLY A 103 -0.71 13.60 -1.60
N ALA A 104 -1.63 14.57 -1.67
CA ALA A 104 -1.82 15.55 -0.61
C ALA A 104 -2.23 14.89 0.72
N ALA A 105 -3.16 13.93 0.68
CA ALA A 105 -3.59 13.19 1.85
C ALA A 105 -2.44 12.41 2.52
N ILE A 106 -1.56 11.78 1.73
CA ILE A 106 -0.36 11.11 2.24
C ILE A 106 0.59 12.10 2.90
N VAL A 107 0.86 13.25 2.28
CA VAL A 107 1.77 14.26 2.84
C VAL A 107 1.23 14.78 4.18
N VAL A 108 -0.07 15.09 4.26
CA VAL A 108 -0.71 15.56 5.49
C VAL A 108 -0.68 14.49 6.57
N SER A 109 -1.07 13.24 6.25
CA SER A 109 -1.12 12.14 7.22
C SER A 109 0.28 11.75 7.73
N ALA A 110 1.29 11.70 6.84
CA ALA A 110 2.68 11.49 7.23
C ALA A 110 3.20 12.65 8.10
N GLY A 111 2.90 13.89 7.73
CA GLY A 111 3.25 15.09 8.50
C GLY A 111 2.66 15.07 9.91
N LEU A 112 1.39 14.69 10.05
CA LEU A 112 0.74 14.45 11.34
C LEU A 112 1.48 13.36 12.13
N GLY A 113 1.81 12.22 11.49
CA GLY A 113 2.57 11.14 12.13
C GLY A 113 3.93 11.59 12.68
N PHE A 114 4.66 12.41 11.93
CA PHE A 114 5.91 13.02 12.37
C PHE A 114 5.69 14.02 13.51
N ARG A 115 4.66 14.87 13.41
CA ARG A 115 4.31 15.87 14.43
C ARG A 115 3.94 15.25 15.78
N PHE A 116 3.30 14.08 15.77
CA PHE A 116 2.97 13.31 16.97
C PHE A 116 4.13 12.46 17.51
N GLY A 117 5.30 12.48 16.85
CA GLY A 117 6.50 11.79 17.33
C GLY A 117 6.41 10.26 17.30
N LEU A 118 5.51 9.69 16.50
CA LEU A 118 5.33 8.23 16.39
C LEU A 118 6.62 7.52 15.94
N HIS A 119 7.40 8.16 15.08
CA HIS A 119 8.73 7.68 14.64
C HIS A 119 9.71 7.47 15.82
N ARG A 120 9.66 8.34 16.83
CA ARG A 120 10.55 8.30 17.99
C ARG A 120 10.14 7.25 19.02
N ARG A 121 8.85 6.87 19.02
CA ARG A 121 8.30 5.83 19.91
C ARG A 121 8.45 4.42 19.33
N ALA A 122 8.39 4.27 18.01
CA ALA A 122 8.52 2.97 17.35
C ALA A 122 9.96 2.43 17.35
N ALA A 123 10.97 3.31 17.25
CA ALA A 123 12.39 2.94 17.23
C ALA A 123 13.21 3.77 18.25
N PRO A 124 13.19 3.41 19.55
CA PRO A 124 14.03 4.08 20.54
C PRO A 124 15.51 3.77 20.27
N GLY A 125 16.30 4.79 19.88
CA GLY A 125 17.76 4.71 19.77
C GLY A 125 18.37 4.69 18.36
N VAL A 126 17.57 4.91 17.30
CA VAL A 126 18.07 4.98 15.90
C VAL A 126 18.27 6.43 15.41
N PHE A 127 17.76 7.42 16.15
CA PHE A 127 17.85 8.86 15.83
C PHE A 127 18.45 9.65 16.99
#